data_AF-A0A9K3N9L9-F1
#
_entry.id   AF-A0A9K3N9L9-F1
#
_cell.length_a   1.000
_cell.length_b   1.000
_cell.length_c   1.000
_cell.angle_alpha   90.00
_cell.angle_beta   90.00
_cell.angle_gamma   90.00
#
_symmetry.space_group_name_H-M   'P 1'
#
loop_
_entity.id
_entity.type
_entity.pdbx_description
1 polymer ?
#
loop_
_entity_poly.entity_id
_entity_poly.type
_entity_poly.pdbx_seq_one_letter_code
_entity_poly.pdbx_strand_id
1 'polypeptide(L)'
;MDRFLSTNVVNVKSVSLLGLSSLIIAAKYEDTYPLDAEDLCCYYANSHTKQDVLKMEADVLKALNFEMGSPTVKSFLRRLTDVAQEDYETPDSLVEFLSYYLAELSLLEYGCLKFLPSLVAASVTFLARFTLRPTSHPWNLSLEQVSGYKPSDLKECVQILHYSQLNRPTGNMVALTEKYKKHKVCVASVGCNME
;
A
#
# COMPACT_ATOMS: atom_id res chain seq x y z
N MET A 1 -4.20 0.48 -12.27
CA MET A 1 -5.48 -0.28 -12.23
C MET A 1 -6.67 0.61 -11.87
N ASP A 2 -6.72 1.23 -10.68
CA ASP A 2 -7.91 1.99 -10.24
C ASP A 2 -8.29 3.16 -11.17
N ARG A 3 -7.30 3.94 -11.63
CA ARG A 3 -7.51 5.01 -12.63
C ARG A 3 -8.13 4.50 -13.94
N PHE A 4 -7.75 3.30 -14.37
CA PHE A 4 -8.30 2.67 -15.57
C PHE A 4 -9.75 2.25 -15.34
N LEU A 5 -10.03 1.60 -14.21
CA LEU A 5 -11.38 1.16 -13.83
C LEU A 5 -12.35 2.32 -13.54
N SER A 6 -11.82 3.49 -13.19
CA SER A 6 -12.62 4.71 -12.98
C SER A 6 -13.20 5.27 -14.28
N THR A 7 -12.62 4.93 -15.42
CA THR A 7 -13.00 5.45 -16.74
C THR A 7 -13.46 4.37 -17.72
N ASN A 8 -13.15 3.10 -17.45
CA ASN A 8 -13.44 1.97 -18.33
C ASN A 8 -14.21 0.88 -17.60
N VAL A 9 -15.27 0.38 -18.24
CA VAL A 9 -16.02 -0.78 -17.76
C VAL A 9 -15.30 -2.06 -18.21
N VAL A 10 -14.90 -2.89 -17.26
CA VAL A 10 -14.16 -4.14 -17.52
C VAL A 10 -14.96 -5.33 -17.04
N ASN A 11 -15.00 -6.39 -17.85
CA ASN A 11 -15.62 -7.65 -17.44
C ASN A 11 -14.80 -8.29 -16.31
N VAL A 12 -15.48 -8.87 -15.31
CA VAL A 12 -14.83 -9.59 -14.19
C VAL A 12 -13.78 -10.60 -14.66
N LYS A 13 -14.03 -11.31 -15.77
CA LYS A 13 -13.09 -12.28 -16.37
C LYS A 13 -11.80 -11.63 -16.89
N SER A 14 -11.84 -10.36 -17.24
CA SER A 14 -10.73 -9.59 -17.79
C SER A 14 -9.99 -8.78 -16.71
N VAL A 15 -10.45 -8.80 -15.45
CA VAL A 15 -9.78 -8.08 -14.35
C VAL A 15 -8.39 -8.68 -14.07
N SER A 16 -8.22 -9.99 -14.19
CA SER A 16 -6.90 -10.62 -14.05
C SER A 16 -5.92 -10.19 -15.15
N LEU A 17 -6.40 -10.07 -16.40
CA LEU A 17 -5.62 -9.54 -17.52
C LEU A 17 -5.21 -8.07 -17.29
N LEU A 18 -6.15 -7.25 -16.81
CA LEU A 18 -5.87 -5.86 -16.45
C LEU A 18 -4.83 -5.78 -15.32
N GLY A 19 -4.94 -6.63 -14.30
CA GLY A 19 -4.01 -6.71 -13.19
C GLY A 19 -2.60 -7.08 -13.66
N LEU A 20 -2.48 -8.14 -14.47
CA LEU A 20 -1.21 -8.57 -15.06
C LEU A 20 -0.58 -7.47 -15.93
N SER A 21 -1.38 -6.84 -16.80
CA SER A 21 -0.90 -5.78 -17.68
C SER A 21 -0.48 -4.54 -16.89
N SER A 22 -1.23 -4.18 -15.84
CA SER A 22 -0.86 -3.08 -14.94
C SER A 22 0.45 -3.37 -14.20
N LEU A 23 0.68 -4.61 -13.78
CA LEU A 23 1.92 -5.02 -13.13
C LEU A 23 3.12 -4.93 -14.08
N ILE A 24 2.96 -5.37 -15.33
CA ILE A 24 4.01 -5.27 -16.37
C ILE A 24 4.35 -3.81 -16.65
N ILE A 25 3.35 -2.95 -16.81
CA ILE A 25 3.58 -1.51 -17.01
C ILE A 25 4.34 -0.92 -15.82
N ALA A 26 3.94 -1.24 -14.59
CA ALA A 26 4.62 -0.75 -13.38
C ALA A 26 6.07 -1.23 -13.30
N ALA A 27 6.33 -2.52 -13.58
CA ALA A 27 7.68 -3.08 -13.61
C ALA A 27 8.56 -2.38 -14.65
N LYS A 28 8.06 -2.17 -15.87
CA LYS A 28 8.79 -1.43 -16.92
C LYS A 28 9.09 0.03 -16.53
N TYR A 29 8.29 0.63 -15.65
CA TYR A 29 8.44 2.02 -15.24
C TYR A 29 9.36 2.20 -14.02
N GLU A 30 9.28 1.30 -13.03
CA GLU A 30 9.99 1.43 -11.75
C GLU A 30 11.23 0.53 -11.63
N ASP A 31 11.27 -0.64 -12.28
CA ASP A 31 12.35 -1.61 -12.09
C ASP A 31 13.52 -1.33 -13.04
N THR A 32 14.76 -1.39 -12.52
CA THR A 32 15.98 -1.33 -13.35
C THR A 32 16.07 -2.49 -14.34
N TYR A 33 15.57 -3.66 -13.94
CA TYR A 33 15.60 -4.89 -14.73
C TYR A 33 14.21 -5.56 -14.67
N PRO A 34 13.25 -5.09 -15.47
CA PRO A 34 11.91 -5.66 -15.48
C PRO A 34 11.94 -7.10 -16.03
N LEU A 35 11.11 -7.98 -15.46
CA LEU A 35 10.88 -9.31 -16.00
C LEU A 35 10.17 -9.23 -17.37
N ASP A 36 10.45 -10.17 -18.28
CA ASP A 36 9.78 -10.21 -19.58
C ASP A 36 8.27 -10.49 -19.37
N ALA A 37 7.44 -9.91 -20.23
CA ALA A 37 6.02 -10.19 -20.28
C ALA A 37 5.75 -11.68 -20.49
N GLU A 38 6.61 -12.40 -21.23
CA GLU A 38 6.50 -13.86 -21.40
C GLU A 38 6.68 -14.61 -20.07
N ASP A 39 7.71 -14.25 -19.30
CA ASP A 39 7.98 -14.88 -18.00
C ASP A 39 6.83 -14.62 -17.01
N LEU A 40 6.30 -13.40 -17.00
CA LEU A 40 5.15 -13.04 -16.17
C LEU A 40 3.87 -13.77 -16.62
N CYS A 41 3.61 -13.90 -17.92
CA CYS A 41 2.48 -14.69 -18.43
C CYS A 41 2.56 -16.16 -18.02
N CYS A 42 3.76 -16.75 -18.08
CA CYS A 42 3.99 -18.11 -17.63
C CYS A 42 3.79 -18.26 -16.11
N TYR A 43 4.23 -17.29 -15.31
CA TYR A 43 4.12 -17.33 -13.85
C TYR A 43 2.66 -17.22 -13.35
N TYR A 44 1.85 -16.35 -13.96
CA TYR A 44 0.46 -16.09 -13.54
C TYR A 44 -0.59 -17.03 -14.20
N ALA A 45 -0.13 -18.14 -14.78
CA ALA A 45 -0.90 -19.26 -15.31
C ALA A 45 -1.84 -18.94 -16.50
N ASN A 46 -1.34 -19.19 -17.72
CA ASN A 46 -1.96 -19.66 -18.99
C ASN A 46 -3.38 -19.22 -19.43
N SER A 47 -4.05 -18.30 -18.75
CA SER A 47 -5.41 -17.86 -19.11
C SER A 47 -5.44 -16.77 -20.18
N HIS A 48 -4.31 -16.10 -20.42
CA HIS A 48 -4.19 -15.00 -21.37
C HIS A 48 -2.97 -15.19 -22.26
N THR A 49 -3.09 -14.82 -23.53
CA THR A 49 -1.97 -14.89 -24.46
C THR A 49 -1.11 -13.62 -24.35
N LYS A 50 0.16 -13.70 -24.80
CA LYS A 50 1.02 -12.51 -24.92
C LYS A 50 0.35 -11.38 -25.71
N GLN A 51 -0.40 -11.73 -26.75
CA GLN A 51 -1.12 -10.75 -27.57
C GLN A 51 -2.22 -10.03 -26.77
N ASP A 52 -2.95 -10.75 -25.91
CA ASP A 52 -3.98 -10.15 -25.05
C ASP A 52 -3.36 -9.15 -24.06
N VAL A 53 -2.21 -9.52 -23.48
CA VAL A 53 -1.46 -8.66 -22.55
C VAL A 53 -0.95 -7.41 -23.24
N LEU A 54 -0.33 -7.53 -24.42
CA LEU A 54 0.17 -6.38 -25.17
C LEU A 54 -0.98 -5.44 -25.59
N LYS A 55 -2.13 -6.00 -25.95
CA LYS A 55 -3.31 -5.20 -26.29
C LYS A 55 -3.83 -4.44 -25.07
N MET A 56 -3.99 -5.14 -23.94
CA MET A 56 -4.45 -4.52 -22.69
C MET A 56 -3.44 -3.47 -22.19
N GLU A 57 -2.13 -3.72 -22.33
CA GLU A 57 -1.09 -2.74 -22.00
C GLU A 57 -1.28 -1.44 -22.82
N ALA A 58 -1.45 -1.57 -24.13
CA ALA A 58 -1.70 -0.42 -25.00
C ALA A 58 -2.99 0.32 -24.63
N ASP A 59 -4.06 -0.40 -24.29
CA ASP A 59 -5.34 0.20 -23.89
C ASP A 59 -5.21 0.94 -22.54
N VAL A 60 -4.49 0.38 -21.57
CA VAL A 60 -4.21 1.03 -20.28
C VAL A 60 -3.38 2.30 -20.48
N LEU A 61 -2.29 2.24 -21.24
CA LEU A 61 -1.44 3.41 -21.49
C LEU A 61 -2.19 4.55 -22.19
N LYS A 62 -3.04 4.22 -23.18
CA LYS A 62 -3.90 5.20 -23.85
C LYS A 62 -4.91 5.83 -22.90
N ALA A 63 -5.60 5.02 -22.09
CA ALA A 63 -6.59 5.51 -21.15
C ALA A 63 -5.97 6.42 -20.06
N LEU A 64 -4.70 6.20 -19.72
CA LEU A 64 -3.95 7.03 -18.78
C LEU A 64 -3.23 8.21 -19.44
N ASN A 65 -3.38 8.43 -20.76
CA ASN A 65 -2.62 9.41 -21.53
C ASN A 65 -1.09 9.31 -21.29
N PHE A 66 -0.58 8.11 -21.05
CA PHE A 66 0.82 7.84 -20.69
C PHE A 66 1.30 8.54 -19.39
N GLU A 67 0.39 9.08 -18.57
CA GLU A 67 0.73 9.72 -17.30
C GLU A 67 0.90 8.68 -16.18
N MET A 68 2.07 8.03 -16.11
CA MET A 68 2.34 6.97 -15.13
C MET A 68 2.91 7.48 -13.79
N GLY A 69 3.46 8.69 -13.74
CA GLY A 69 4.22 9.23 -12.60
C GLY A 69 3.40 9.77 -11.42
N SER A 70 2.36 9.06 -10.97
CA SER A 70 1.59 9.49 -9.79
C SER A 70 2.32 9.15 -8.48
N PRO A 71 2.38 10.07 -7.49
CA PRO A 71 3.01 9.77 -6.22
C PRO A 71 2.23 8.67 -5.47
N THR A 72 2.96 7.74 -4.86
CA THR A 72 2.36 6.62 -4.11
C THR A 72 2.44 6.86 -2.60
N VAL A 73 1.73 6.07 -1.81
CA VAL A 73 1.85 6.09 -0.34
C VAL A 73 3.31 5.90 0.07
N LYS A 74 4.00 4.94 -0.58
CA LYS A 74 5.42 4.65 -0.37
C LYS A 74 6.33 5.86 -0.61
N SER A 75 6.01 6.70 -1.59
CA SER A 75 6.77 7.91 -1.91
C SER A 75 6.82 8.90 -0.74
N PHE A 76 5.72 9.03 0.01
CA PHE A 76 5.64 9.88 1.20
C PHE A 76 6.13 9.18 2.46
N LEU A 77 5.90 7.87 2.55
CA LEU A 77 6.11 7.10 3.76
C LEU A 77 7.54 7.18 4.29
N ARG A 78 8.54 7.05 3.40
CA ARG A 78 9.96 7.11 3.80
C ARG A 78 10.28 8.38 4.60
N ARG A 79 9.84 9.54 4.10
CA ARG A 79 10.10 10.82 4.77
C ARG A 79 9.37 10.92 6.10
N LEU A 80 8.13 10.42 6.18
CA LEU A 80 7.34 10.47 7.41
C LEU A 80 7.87 9.51 8.48
N THR A 81 8.36 8.33 8.08
CA THR A 81 8.99 7.38 9.01
C THR A 81 10.32 7.88 9.55
N ASP A 82 11.10 8.61 8.74
CA ASP A 82 12.35 9.23 9.22
C ASP A 82 12.05 10.25 10.33
N VAL A 83 11.12 11.18 10.08
CA VAL A 83 10.72 12.21 11.05
C VAL A 83 10.02 11.61 12.28
N ALA A 84 9.21 10.56 12.09
CA ALA A 84 8.53 9.86 13.18
C ALA A 84 9.50 9.26 14.21
N GLN A 85 10.73 8.97 13.79
CA GLN A 85 11.75 8.34 14.59
C GLN A 85 12.70 9.31 15.30
N GLU A 86 12.65 10.60 14.99
CA GLU A 86 13.52 11.62 15.60
C GLU A 86 13.32 11.74 17.13
N ASP A 87 12.11 11.45 17.62
CA ASP A 87 11.80 11.48 19.05
C ASP A 87 12.36 10.25 19.81
N TYR A 88 12.96 9.29 19.12
CA TYR A 88 13.34 8.01 19.70
C TYR A 88 14.84 7.96 20.01
N GLU A 89 15.18 7.48 21.22
CA GLU A 89 16.58 7.30 21.63
C GLU A 89 17.34 6.35 20.70
N THR A 90 16.64 5.38 20.11
CA THR A 90 17.16 4.50 19.06
C THR A 90 16.14 4.37 17.91
N PRO A 91 16.59 4.39 16.64
CA PRO A 91 15.71 4.13 15.50
C PRO A 91 15.02 2.77 15.66
N ASP A 92 13.70 2.79 15.62
CA ASP A 92 12.87 1.62 15.81
C ASP A 92 12.43 1.12 14.44
N SER A 93 13.20 0.18 13.88
CA SER A 93 12.90 -0.43 12.58
C SER A 93 11.50 -1.04 12.53
N LEU A 94 10.88 -1.35 13.68
CA LEU A 94 9.50 -1.82 13.73
C LEU A 94 8.50 -0.76 13.27
N VAL A 95 8.75 0.53 13.51
CA VAL A 95 7.88 1.61 13.04
C VAL A 95 7.88 1.64 11.52
N GLU A 96 9.05 1.55 10.90
CA GLU A 96 9.19 1.49 9.44
C GLU A 96 8.52 0.23 8.87
N PHE A 97 8.82 -0.96 9.40
CA PHE A 97 8.23 -2.20 8.90
C PHE A 97 6.71 -2.25 9.06
N LEU A 98 6.18 -1.83 10.21
CA LEU A 98 4.75 -1.76 10.47
C LEU A 98 4.08 -0.73 9.56
N SER A 99 4.73 0.41 9.33
CA SER A 99 4.25 1.43 8.39
C SER A 99 4.13 0.88 6.97
N TYR A 100 5.14 0.14 6.48
CA TYR A 100 5.06 -0.50 5.16
C TYR A 100 3.98 -1.58 5.09
N TYR A 101 3.83 -2.39 6.15
CA TYR A 101 2.75 -3.37 6.23
C TYR A 101 1.38 -2.71 6.14
N LEU A 102 1.13 -1.66 6.94
CA LEU A 102 -0.13 -0.93 6.95
C LEU A 102 -0.37 -0.18 5.63
N ALA A 103 0.69 0.31 4.98
CA ALA A 103 0.61 0.91 3.65
C ALA A 103 0.18 -0.13 2.60
N GLU A 104 0.73 -1.34 2.62
CA GLU A 104 0.28 -2.42 1.73
C GLU A 104 -1.14 -2.90 2.06
N LEU A 105 -1.50 -2.93 3.34
CA LEU A 105 -2.87 -3.23 3.78
C LEU A 105 -3.86 -2.19 3.25
N SER A 106 -3.48 -0.91 3.22
CA SER A 106 -4.32 0.17 2.68
C SER A 106 -4.70 -0.03 1.21
N LEU A 107 -3.85 -0.71 0.43
CA LEU A 107 -4.13 -1.01 -0.99
C LEU A 107 -5.20 -2.10 -1.17
N LEU A 108 -5.41 -2.92 -0.15
CA LEU A 108 -6.46 -3.95 -0.13
C LEU A 108 -7.80 -3.40 0.39
N GLU A 109 -7.77 -2.23 1.03
CA GLU A 109 -8.93 -1.64 1.69
C GLU A 109 -9.59 -0.60 0.79
N TYR A 110 -10.77 -0.94 0.25
CA TYR A 110 -11.50 -0.06 -0.67
C TYR A 110 -11.83 1.30 -0.02
N GLY A 111 -12.06 1.33 1.29
CA GLY A 111 -12.30 2.57 2.04
C GLY A 111 -11.14 3.57 1.98
N CYS A 112 -9.92 3.13 1.66
CA CYS A 112 -8.76 4.00 1.54
C CYS A 112 -8.67 4.74 0.19
N LEU A 113 -9.41 4.31 -0.83
CA LEU A 113 -9.32 4.84 -2.20
C LEU A 113 -9.75 6.32 -2.30
N LYS A 114 -10.57 6.79 -1.35
CA LYS A 114 -11.03 8.19 -1.29
C LYS A 114 -9.98 9.17 -0.76
N PHE A 115 -8.88 8.69 -0.18
CA PHE A 115 -7.87 9.54 0.43
C PHE A 115 -6.68 9.78 -0.49
N LEU A 116 -6.00 10.91 -0.31
CA LEU A 116 -4.74 11.18 -0.98
C LEU A 116 -3.64 10.23 -0.48
N PRO A 117 -2.69 9.80 -1.33
CA PRO A 117 -1.59 8.95 -0.90
C PRO A 117 -0.75 9.54 0.25
N SER A 118 -0.62 10.87 0.33
CA SER A 118 0.05 11.55 1.44
C SER A 118 -0.71 11.45 2.76
N LEU A 119 -2.04 11.53 2.73
CA LEU A 119 -2.89 11.37 3.90
C LEU A 119 -2.84 9.92 4.40
N VAL A 120 -2.94 8.95 3.49
CA VAL A 120 -2.78 7.53 3.85
C VAL A 120 -1.40 7.28 4.47
N ALA A 121 -0.33 7.85 3.91
CA ALA A 121 1.02 7.74 4.47
C ALA A 121 1.12 8.30 5.90
N ALA A 122 0.53 9.49 6.13
CA ALA A 122 0.45 10.08 7.47
C ALA A 122 -0.36 9.22 8.45
N SER A 123 -1.51 8.69 8.01
CA SER A 123 -2.36 7.83 8.83
C SER A 123 -1.71 6.50 9.18
N VAL A 124 -0.97 5.86 8.27
CA VAL A 124 -0.24 4.62 8.59
C VAL A 124 0.91 4.88 9.55
N THR A 125 1.62 6.01 9.42
CA THR A 125 2.67 6.41 10.37
C THR A 125 2.10 6.68 11.75
N PHE A 126 0.98 7.42 11.83
CA PHE A 126 0.25 7.64 13.07
C PHE A 126 -0.12 6.30 13.74
N LEU A 127 -0.75 5.41 12.97
CA LEU A 127 -1.23 4.13 13.46
C LEU A 127 -0.06 3.24 13.91
N ALA A 128 1.03 3.18 13.14
CA ALA A 128 2.22 2.41 13.51
C ALA A 128 2.82 2.87 14.86
N ARG A 129 2.97 4.19 15.05
CA ARG A 129 3.46 4.76 16.32
C ARG A 129 2.51 4.43 17.47
N PHE A 130 1.20 4.55 17.24
CA PHE A 130 0.18 4.23 18.24
C PHE A 130 0.17 2.74 18.63
N THR A 131 0.25 1.85 17.64
CA THR A 131 0.30 0.39 17.85
C THR A 131 1.52 -0.03 18.66
N LEU A 132 2.70 0.55 18.37
CA LEU A 132 3.95 0.19 19.06
C LEU A 132 4.07 0.85 20.43
N ARG A 133 3.48 2.03 20.63
CA ARG A 133 3.59 2.82 21.87
C ARG A 133 2.25 3.47 22.23
N PRO A 134 1.29 2.69 22.74
CA PRO A 134 -0.06 3.18 23.03
C PRO A 134 -0.11 4.24 24.15
N THR A 135 0.94 4.31 24.99
CA THR A 135 1.06 5.27 26.09
C THR A 135 1.64 6.63 25.68
N SER A 136 2.17 6.76 24.45
CA SER A 136 2.76 8.00 23.95
C SER A 136 1.83 8.68 22.94
N HIS A 137 1.92 10.01 22.82
CA HIS A 137 1.17 10.74 21.80
C HIS A 137 1.73 10.41 20.41
N PRO A 138 0.96 9.78 19.50
CA PRO A 138 1.48 9.25 18.24
C PRO A 138 1.73 10.32 17.17
N TRP A 139 1.38 11.59 17.40
CA TRP A 139 1.53 12.67 16.42
C TRP A 139 2.25 13.88 17.01
N ASN A 140 3.54 14.04 16.71
CA ASN A 140 4.33 15.16 17.24
C ASN A 140 4.22 16.40 16.31
N LEU A 141 4.74 17.53 16.79
CA LEU A 141 4.74 18.78 16.02
C LEU A 141 5.55 18.66 14.71
N SER A 142 6.65 17.91 14.71
CA SER A 142 7.48 17.71 13.52
C SER A 142 6.71 17.01 12.39
N LEU A 143 5.92 15.99 12.71
CA LEU A 143 5.07 15.28 11.76
C LEU A 143 3.96 16.18 11.22
N GLU A 144 3.32 17.00 12.07
CA GLU A 144 2.34 17.98 11.62
C GLU A 144 2.98 19.02 10.69
N GLN A 145 4.18 19.52 11.00
CA GLN A 145 4.89 20.49 10.17
C GLN A 145 5.33 19.93 8.81
N VAL A 146 5.81 18.69 8.76
CA VAL A 146 6.29 18.07 7.52
C VAL A 146 5.15 17.57 6.63
N SER A 147 4.08 17.04 7.24
CA SER A 147 2.94 16.49 6.49
C SER A 147 1.88 17.54 6.16
N GLY A 148 1.76 18.60 6.97
CA GLY A 148 0.68 19.57 6.91
C GLY A 148 -0.66 19.08 7.48
N TYR A 149 -0.72 17.88 8.05
CA TYR A 149 -1.95 17.28 8.58
C TYR A 149 -2.02 17.32 10.10
N LYS A 150 -3.20 17.67 10.61
CA LYS A 150 -3.54 17.56 12.03
C LYS A 150 -4.05 16.15 12.34
N PRO A 151 -3.98 15.71 13.62
CA PRO A 151 -4.56 14.43 14.02
C PRO A 151 -6.05 14.29 13.66
N SER A 152 -6.80 15.39 13.67
CA SER A 152 -8.21 15.42 13.26
C SER A 152 -8.43 15.01 11.82
N ASP A 153 -7.51 15.37 10.93
CA ASP A 153 -7.60 15.14 9.49
C ASP A 153 -7.35 13.66 9.16
N LEU A 154 -6.55 12.99 9.99
CA LEU A 154 -6.16 11.59 9.82
C LEU A 154 -7.19 10.61 10.38
N LYS A 155 -8.11 11.08 11.24
CA LYS A 155 -8.98 10.24 12.07
C LYS A 155 -9.72 9.16 11.28
N GLU A 156 -10.37 9.54 10.18
CA GLU A 156 -11.19 8.60 9.41
C GLU A 156 -10.34 7.50 8.75
N CYS A 157 -9.20 7.86 8.14
CA CYS A 157 -8.30 6.90 7.51
C CYS A 157 -7.64 5.99 8.55
N VAL A 158 -7.22 6.53 9.70
CA VAL A 158 -6.69 5.73 10.82
C VAL A 158 -7.72 4.72 11.31
N GLN A 159 -8.99 5.11 11.46
CA GLN A 159 -10.05 4.20 11.91
C GLN A 159 -10.28 3.04 10.94
N ILE A 160 -10.30 3.33 9.63
CA ILE A 160 -10.42 2.30 8.58
C ILE A 160 -9.25 1.33 8.68
N LEU A 161 -8.01 1.84 8.70
CA LEU A 161 -6.81 1.01 8.76
C LEU A 161 -6.72 0.19 10.05
N HIS A 162 -7.07 0.78 11.19
CA HIS A 162 -7.08 0.10 12.48
C HIS A 162 -8.11 -1.04 12.51
N TYR A 163 -9.30 -0.83 11.95
CA TYR A 163 -10.29 -1.89 11.82
C TYR A 163 -9.77 -3.04 10.94
N SER A 164 -9.16 -2.72 9.79
CA SER A 164 -8.60 -3.73 8.89
C SER A 164 -7.40 -4.47 9.50
N GLN A 165 -6.63 -3.83 10.38
CA GLN A 165 -5.52 -4.45 11.13
C GLN A 165 -6.00 -5.46 12.17
N LEU A 166 -7.11 -5.18 12.85
CA LEU A 166 -7.66 -6.06 13.91
C LEU A 166 -8.45 -7.26 13.35
N ASN A 167 -9.01 -7.13 12.16
CA ASN A 167 -9.76 -8.21 11.54
C ASN A 167 -8.87 -9.41 11.22
N ARG A 168 -9.41 -10.62 11.38
CA ARG A 168 -8.70 -11.85 11.01
C ARG A 168 -8.33 -11.78 9.51
N PRO A 169 -7.05 -12.01 9.15
CA PRO A 169 -6.67 -11.96 7.75
C PRO A 169 -7.48 -12.96 6.92
N THR A 170 -8.18 -12.49 5.90
CA THR A 170 -8.90 -13.32 4.92
C THR A 170 -8.29 -13.18 3.53
N GLY A 171 -8.18 -14.27 2.78
CA GLY A 171 -7.70 -14.25 1.39
C GLY A 171 -6.32 -13.59 1.24
N ASN A 172 -6.25 -12.53 0.43
CA ASN A 172 -5.00 -11.81 0.12
C ASN A 172 -4.33 -11.19 1.37
N MET A 173 -5.08 -10.87 2.42
CA MET A 173 -4.52 -10.38 3.69
C MET A 173 -3.66 -11.44 4.39
N VAL A 174 -3.95 -12.73 4.18
CA VAL A 174 -3.14 -13.83 4.72
C VAL A 174 -1.75 -13.83 4.08
N ALA A 175 -1.68 -13.76 2.75
CA ALA A 175 -0.41 -13.71 2.02
C ALA A 175 0.44 -12.49 2.41
N LEU A 176 -0.21 -11.33 2.56
CA LEU A 176 0.44 -10.13 3.07
C LEU A 176 0.98 -10.32 4.50
N THR A 177 0.18 -10.89 5.39
CA THR A 177 0.60 -11.15 6.77
C THR A 177 1.78 -12.14 6.81
N GLU A 178 1.77 -13.19 6.00
CA GLU A 178 2.89 -14.14 5.89
C GLU A 178 4.19 -13.48 5.36
N LYS A 179 4.08 -12.56 4.40
CA LYS A 179 5.24 -11.78 3.90
C LYS A 179 5.94 -11.03 5.03
N TYR A 180 5.19 -10.43 5.95
CA TYR A 180 5.75 -9.61 7.03
C TYR A 180 6.06 -10.40 8.31
N LYS A 181 5.51 -11.61 8.50
CA LYS A 181 5.88 -12.52 9.62
C LYS A 181 7.37 -12.86 9.66
N LYS A 182 8.02 -12.98 8.50
CA LYS A 182 9.46 -13.29 8.39
C LYS A 182 10.37 -12.20 8.97
N HIS A 183 9.88 -10.96 9.06
CA HIS A 183 10.66 -9.81 9.51
C HIS A 183 10.51 -9.52 11.01
N LYS A 184 10.05 -10.50 11.81
CA LYS A 184 9.79 -10.37 13.25
C LYS A 184 8.79 -9.27 13.64
N VAL A 185 8.09 -8.66 12.68
CA VAL A 185 6.91 -7.85 12.98
C VAL A 185 5.84 -8.82 13.42
N CYS A 186 5.56 -8.85 14.71
CA CYS A 186 4.54 -9.71 15.25
C CYS A 186 3.16 -9.05 15.00
N VAL A 187 2.80 -8.95 13.72
CA VAL A 187 1.56 -8.35 13.20
C VAL A 187 0.32 -8.94 13.89
N ALA A 188 0.40 -10.23 14.26
CA ALA A 188 -0.67 -10.98 14.90
C ALA A 188 -0.74 -10.86 16.43
N SER A 189 0.27 -10.29 17.11
CA SER A 189 0.31 -10.28 18.59
C SER A 189 -0.21 -8.99 19.22
N VAL A 190 -0.41 -7.91 18.46
CA VAL A 190 -0.92 -6.65 19.03
C VAL A 190 -2.44 -6.73 19.29
N GLY A 191 -3.13 -7.70 18.69
CA GLY A 191 -4.55 -7.98 18.98
C GLY A 191 -4.80 -8.92 20.16
N CYS A 192 -3.77 -9.46 20.83
CA CYS A 192 -3.95 -10.48 21.88
C CYS A 192 -3.85 -9.97 23.32
N ASN A 193 -3.54 -8.70 23.57
CA ASN A 193 -3.38 -8.15 24.93
C ASN A 193 -4.32 -6.96 25.20
N MET A 194 -5.58 -7.06 24.77
CA MET A 194 -6.67 -6.24 25.31
C MET A 194 -7.78 -7.14 25.84
N GLU A 195 -7.46 -7.88 26.90
CA GLU A 195 -8.43 -8.34 27.91
C GLU A 195 -7.95 -7.83 29.27
#